data_AF-I3SF19-F1
#
_entry.id   AF-I3SF19-F1
#
_cell.length_a   1.000
_cell.length_b   1.000
_cell.length_c   1.000
_cell.angle_alpha   90.00
_cell.angle_beta   90.00
_cell.angle_gamma   90.00
#
_symmetry.space_group_name_H-M   'P 1'
#
loop_
_entity.id
_entity.type
_entity.pdbx_description
1 polymer ?
#
loop_
_entity_poly.entity_id
_entity_poly.type
_entity_poly.pdbx_seq_one_letter_code
_entity_poly.pdbx_strand_id
1 'polypeptide(L)'
;MVNPEVSSQAKISYRPIQPSDLNILEHIYTELFPIRAPPAFYHDVVNGCGIVSWGAVDSSRPDGQSDELIGFVIACVVLAKESEVLDMLGYDSSKSDQTLVHILALGGSGGLSKFWNSFFSA
;
A
#
# COMPACT_ATOMS: atom_id res chain seq x y z
N MET A 1 12.54 -25.53 30.71
CA MET A 1 13.42 -24.54 30.06
C MET A 1 12.52 -23.56 29.33
N VAL A 2 12.36 -22.35 29.86
CA VAL A 2 11.58 -21.28 29.23
C VAL A 2 12.46 -20.69 28.13
N ASN A 3 11.99 -20.76 26.88
CA ASN A 3 12.66 -20.16 25.73
C ASN A 3 12.59 -18.64 25.91
N PRO A 4 13.71 -17.89 25.94
CA PRO A 4 13.65 -16.46 26.13
C PRO A 4 12.96 -15.85 24.92
N GLU A 5 11.93 -15.05 25.18
CA GLU A 5 11.21 -14.30 24.18
C GLU A 5 12.20 -13.48 23.34
N VAL A 6 12.49 -13.96 22.13
CA VAL A 6 13.08 -13.14 21.10
C VAL A 6 11.97 -12.19 20.69
N SER A 7 11.87 -11.08 21.42
CA SER A 7 11.25 -9.85 20.94
C SER A 7 12.08 -9.41 19.73
N SER A 8 11.85 -10.06 18.60
CA SER A 8 12.45 -9.67 17.33
C SER A 8 11.85 -8.32 16.99
N GLN A 9 12.68 -7.28 17.06
CA GLN A 9 12.26 -5.94 16.68
C GLN A 9 11.87 -5.99 15.20
N ALA A 10 10.57 -5.88 14.92
CA ALA A 10 10.03 -5.89 13.56
C ALA A 10 10.82 -4.94 12.67
N LYS A 11 11.41 -5.48 11.59
CA LYS A 11 12.27 -4.73 10.68
C LYS A 11 11.52 -4.52 9.38
N ILE A 12 10.67 -3.50 9.41
CA ILE A 12 9.79 -3.15 8.30
C ILE A 12 10.59 -2.42 7.22
N SER A 13 10.49 -2.91 6.00
CA SER A 13 10.97 -2.24 4.79
C SER A 13 9.84 -2.06 3.79
N TYR A 14 9.97 -1.04 2.95
CA TYR A 14 8.99 -0.72 1.92
C TYR A 14 9.62 -0.98 0.55
N ARG A 15 8.86 -1.61 -0.34
CA ARG A 15 9.27 -1.83 -1.73
C ARG A 15 8.07 -1.68 -2.68
N PRO A 16 8.30 -1.38 -3.96
CA PRO A 16 7.25 -1.49 -4.96
C PRO A 16 6.61 -2.89 -4.93
N ILE A 17 5.30 -2.94 -5.15
CA ILE A 17 4.60 -4.22 -5.32
C ILE A 17 5.05 -4.85 -6.64
N GLN A 18 5.24 -6.17 -6.64
CA GLN A 18 5.74 -6.94 -7.76
C GLN A 18 4.70 -7.96 -8.24
N PRO A 19 4.82 -8.48 -9.49
CA PRO A 19 3.94 -9.54 -10.00
C PRO A 19 3.88 -10.79 -9.12
N SER A 20 4.95 -11.11 -8.37
CA SER A 20 4.99 -12.21 -7.41
C SER A 20 4.06 -12.01 -6.21
N ASP A 21 3.68 -10.77 -5.91
CA ASP A 21 2.83 -10.44 -4.76
C ASP A 21 1.33 -10.61 -5.05
N LEU A 22 0.93 -10.96 -6.27
CA LEU A 22 -0.48 -10.97 -6.71
C LEU A 22 -1.40 -11.72 -5.72
N ASN A 23 -1.02 -12.95 -5.36
CA ASN A 23 -1.84 -13.81 -4.50
C ASN A 23 -1.95 -13.27 -3.07
N ILE A 24 -0.84 -12.78 -2.50
CA ILE A 24 -0.84 -12.25 -1.13
C ILE A 24 -1.55 -10.90 -1.06
N LEU A 25 -1.42 -10.06 -2.10
CA LEU A 25 -2.15 -8.81 -2.21
C LEU A 25 -3.66 -9.05 -2.24
N GLU A 26 -4.13 -9.97 -3.10
CA GLU A 26 -5.54 -10.32 -3.18
C GLU A 26 -6.06 -10.88 -1.85
N HIS A 27 -5.27 -11.76 -1.20
CA HIS A 27 -5.63 -12.31 0.10
C HIS A 27 -5.78 -11.22 1.17
N ILE A 28 -4.77 -10.36 1.36
CA ILE A 28 -4.84 -9.27 2.35
C ILE A 28 -6.00 -8.31 2.01
N TYR A 29 -6.20 -7.98 0.74
CA TYR A 29 -7.27 -7.09 0.33
C TYR A 29 -8.65 -7.67 0.65
N THR A 30 -8.89 -8.95 0.32
CA THR A 30 -10.19 -9.61 0.54
C THR A 30 -10.50 -9.83 2.02
N GLU A 31 -9.49 -10.00 2.86
CA GLU A 31 -9.65 -10.06 4.33
C GLU A 31 -10.00 -8.69 4.94
N LEU A 32 -9.48 -7.60 4.37
CA LEU A 32 -9.66 -6.25 4.93
C LEU A 32 -10.88 -5.50 4.38
N PHE A 33 -11.21 -5.71 3.11
CA PHE A 33 -12.24 -4.93 2.41
C PHE A 33 -13.43 -5.82 2.04
N PRO A 34 -14.66 -5.43 2.44
CA PRO A 34 -15.86 -6.21 2.12
C PRO A 34 -16.23 -6.15 0.62
N ILE A 35 -15.74 -5.14 -0.10
CA ILE A 35 -15.98 -4.97 -1.53
C ILE A 35 -14.88 -5.69 -2.30
N ARG A 36 -15.27 -6.66 -3.13
CA ARG A 36 -14.33 -7.38 -3.99
C ARG A 36 -13.93 -6.51 -5.17
N ALA A 37 -12.64 -6.32 -5.38
CA ALA A 37 -12.13 -5.67 -6.57
C ALA A 37 -12.15 -6.65 -7.77
N PRO A 38 -12.26 -6.15 -9.01
CA PRO A 38 -12.19 -7.00 -10.19
C PRO A 38 -10.78 -7.58 -10.37
N PRO A 39 -10.60 -8.77 -10.97
CA PRO A 39 -9.27 -9.36 -11.19
C PRO A 39 -8.28 -8.45 -11.92
N ALA A 40 -8.77 -7.65 -12.88
CA ALA A 40 -7.96 -6.69 -13.62
C ALA A 40 -7.29 -5.65 -12.71
N PHE A 41 -7.95 -5.23 -11.63
CA PHE A 41 -7.39 -4.27 -10.68
C PHE A 41 -6.09 -4.79 -10.06
N TYR A 42 -6.06 -6.04 -9.60
CA TYR A 42 -4.87 -6.62 -9.01
C TYR A 42 -3.72 -6.73 -10.02
N HIS A 43 -4.04 -7.06 -11.28
CA HIS A 43 -3.05 -7.07 -12.35
C HIS A 43 -2.49 -5.68 -12.66
N ASP A 44 -3.33 -4.64 -12.68
CA ASP A 44 -2.85 -3.27 -12.89
C ASP A 44 -1.94 -2.80 -11.74
N VAL A 45 -2.26 -3.21 -10.50
CA VAL A 45 -1.47 -2.89 -9.30
C VAL A 45 -0.08 -3.51 -9.34
N VAL A 46 0.02 -4.80 -9.65
CA VAL A 46 1.31 -5.52 -9.62
C VAL A 46 2.19 -5.24 -10.83
N ASN A 47 1.60 -4.75 -11.93
CA ASN A 47 2.33 -4.39 -13.15
C ASN A 47 2.59 -2.87 -13.28
N GLY A 48 2.01 -2.04 -12.40
CA GLY A 48 2.20 -0.59 -12.42
C GLY A 48 1.48 0.12 -13.58
N CYS A 49 0.38 -0.43 -14.07
CA CYS A 49 -0.38 0.11 -15.20
C CYS A 49 -1.22 1.33 -14.77
N GLY A 50 -0.61 2.52 -14.71
CA GLY A 50 -1.28 3.74 -14.22
C GLY A 50 -1.51 3.76 -12.71
N ILE A 51 -0.98 2.76 -12.00
CA ILE A 51 -1.04 2.60 -10.55
C ILE A 51 0.36 2.74 -9.97
N VAL A 52 0.46 3.49 -8.87
CA VAL A 52 1.63 3.54 -7.99
C VAL A 52 1.29 2.73 -6.75
N SER A 53 2.05 1.67 -6.50
CA SER A 53 1.78 0.74 -5.41
C SER A 53 3.05 0.42 -4.63
N TRP A 54 2.91 0.41 -3.30
CA TRP A 54 4.00 0.07 -2.39
C TRP A 54 3.52 -0.95 -1.37
N GLY A 55 4.35 -1.94 -1.12
CA GLY A 55 4.18 -2.97 -0.11
C GLY A 55 5.10 -2.75 1.08
N ALA A 56 4.61 -3.06 2.27
CA ALA A 56 5.45 -3.28 3.44
C ALA A 56 5.78 -4.77 3.56
N VAL A 57 7.01 -5.07 3.95
CA VAL A 57 7.48 -6.43 4.28
C VAL A 57 8.21 -6.39 5.62
N ASP A 58 8.16 -7.49 6.37
CA ASP A 58 8.89 -7.62 7.64
C ASP A 58 10.06 -8.58 7.47
N SER A 59 11.25 -7.99 7.26
CA SER A 59 12.49 -8.75 7.04
C SER A 59 12.96 -9.54 8.27
N SER A 60 12.32 -9.36 9.43
CA SER A 60 12.59 -10.12 10.64
C SER A 60 11.77 -11.40 10.77
N ARG A 61 10.81 -11.65 9.86
CA ARG A 61 10.00 -12.86 9.87
C ARG A 61 10.85 -14.11 9.59
N PRO A 62 10.66 -15.18 10.39
CA PRO A 62 11.32 -16.46 10.13
C PRO A 62 10.76 -17.12 8.85
N ASP A 63 11.32 -18.28 8.50
CA ASP A 63 10.76 -19.19 7.49
C ASP A 63 10.73 -18.67 6.04
N GLY A 64 11.58 -17.71 5.70
CA GLY A 64 11.67 -17.16 4.34
C GLY A 64 10.51 -16.26 3.94
N GLN A 65 9.61 -15.92 4.88
CA GLN A 65 8.51 -14.97 4.68
C GLN A 65 8.95 -13.51 4.81
N SER A 66 10.28 -13.26 4.84
CA SER A 66 10.86 -11.93 5.02
C SER A 66 10.50 -10.94 3.91
N ASP A 67 10.09 -11.45 2.75
CA ASP A 67 9.70 -10.66 1.57
C ASP A 67 8.18 -10.72 1.28
N GLU A 68 7.41 -11.41 2.13
CA GLU A 68 5.96 -11.50 1.96
C GLU A 68 5.29 -10.18 2.41
N LEU A 69 4.32 -9.71 1.62
CA LEU A 69 3.60 -8.48 1.95
C LEU A 69 2.85 -8.63 3.28
N ILE A 70 2.97 -7.61 4.12
CA ILE A 70 2.26 -7.51 5.40
C ILE A 70 1.25 -6.36 5.41
N GLY A 71 1.35 -5.49 4.41
CA GLY A 71 0.47 -4.36 4.13
C GLY A 71 0.85 -3.68 2.83
N PHE A 72 -0.01 -2.78 2.36
CA PHE A 72 0.13 -2.12 1.07
C PHE A 72 -0.54 -0.74 1.07
N VAL A 73 -0.07 0.10 0.15
CA VAL A 73 -0.78 1.29 -0.35
C VAL A 73 -0.88 1.19 -1.86
N ILE A 74 -2.06 1.50 -2.39
CA ILE A 74 -2.36 1.56 -3.82
C ILE A 74 -2.89 2.95 -4.11
N ALA A 75 -2.27 3.63 -5.07
CA ALA A 75 -2.67 4.96 -5.49
C ALA A 75 -2.58 5.12 -7.01
N CYS A 76 -3.24 6.14 -7.55
CA CYS A 76 -3.03 6.59 -8.93
C CYS A 76 -2.77 8.09 -8.97
N VAL A 77 -2.15 8.55 -10.06
CA VAL A 77 -1.93 9.96 -10.31
C VAL A 77 -3.00 10.46 -11.27
N VAL A 78 -3.75 11.48 -10.85
CA VAL A 78 -4.83 12.09 -11.65
C VAL A 78 -4.55 13.57 -11.83
N LEU A 79 -5.07 14.17 -12.91
CA LEU A 79 -4.99 15.62 -13.08
C LEU A 79 -5.94 16.30 -12.08
N ALA A 80 -5.47 17.35 -11.41
CA ALA A 80 -6.25 18.04 -10.38
C ALA A 80 -7.58 18.57 -10.94
N LYS A 81 -7.58 19.05 -12.19
CA LYS A 81 -8.77 19.54 -12.90
C LYS A 81 -9.84 18.47 -13.17
N GLU A 82 -9.47 17.19 -13.13
CA GLU A 82 -10.37 16.04 -13.35
C GLU A 82 -10.84 15.45 -12.01
N SER A 83 -10.36 15.98 -10.89
CA SER A 83 -10.67 15.49 -9.55
C SER A 83 -11.96 16.11 -9.01
N GLU A 84 -12.74 15.31 -8.30
CA GLU A 84 -13.98 15.73 -7.63
C GLU A 84 -13.76 16.78 -6.53
N VAL A 85 -12.53 16.89 -6.01
CA VAL A 85 -12.16 17.85 -4.96
C VAL A 85 -11.56 19.14 -5.49
N LEU A 86 -11.66 19.40 -6.80
CA LEU A 86 -11.09 20.60 -7.44
C LEU A 86 -11.48 21.90 -6.71
N ASP A 87 -12.75 22.02 -6.29
CA ASP A 87 -13.28 23.20 -5.60
C ASP A 87 -12.73 23.38 -4.18
N MET A 88 -12.24 22.31 -3.55
CA MET A 88 -11.58 22.36 -2.24
C MET A 88 -10.10 22.68 -2.34
N LEU A 89 -9.50 22.40 -3.50
CA LEU A 89 -8.15 22.83 -3.79
C LEU A 89 -8.22 24.34 -4.01
N GLY A 90 -7.30 25.09 -3.41
CA GLY A 90 -7.10 26.51 -3.75
C GLY A 90 -6.54 26.62 -5.17
N TYR A 91 -7.31 26.20 -6.16
CA TYR A 91 -6.89 25.97 -7.52
C TYR A 91 -6.52 27.31 -8.15
N ASP A 92 -5.21 27.48 -8.34
CA ASP A 92 -4.66 28.60 -9.08
C ASP A 92 -4.77 28.26 -10.57
N SER A 93 -5.67 28.94 -11.28
CA SER A 93 -5.88 28.75 -12.72
C SER A 93 -4.62 28.88 -13.58
N SER A 94 -3.53 29.45 -13.05
CA SER A 94 -2.22 29.53 -13.71
C SER A 94 -1.43 28.21 -13.68
N LYS A 95 -1.87 27.19 -12.91
CA LYS A 95 -1.20 25.89 -12.74
C LYS A 95 -2.05 24.74 -13.29
N SER A 96 -2.27 24.74 -14.60
CA SER A 96 -3.11 23.74 -15.31
C SER A 96 -2.62 22.30 -15.25
N ASP A 97 -1.35 22.09 -14.88
CA ASP A 97 -0.67 20.79 -14.94
C ASP A 97 -0.51 20.15 -13.56
N GLN A 98 -1.23 20.66 -12.54
CA GLN A 98 -1.23 20.05 -11.22
C GLN A 98 -1.81 18.64 -11.25
N THR A 99 -1.12 17.72 -10.59
CA THR A 99 -1.56 16.34 -10.39
C THR A 99 -1.83 16.06 -8.92
N LEU A 100 -2.73 15.14 -8.64
CA LEU A 100 -3.03 14.62 -7.32
C LEU A 100 -2.69 13.14 -7.25
N VAL A 101 -2.29 12.70 -6.06
CA VAL A 101 -2.17 11.28 -5.74
C VAL A 101 -3.45 10.86 -5.04
N HIS A 102 -4.24 10.00 -5.70
CA HIS A 102 -5.47 9.47 -5.15
C HIS A 102 -5.22 8.07 -4.58
N ILE A 103 -5.32 7.92 -3.26
CA ILE A 103 -5.17 6.63 -2.59
C ILE A 103 -6.44 5.82 -2.82
N LEU A 104 -6.32 4.71 -3.54
CA LEU A 104 -7.41 3.79 -3.85
C LEU A 104 -7.65 2.79 -2.71
N ALA A 105 -6.57 2.28 -2.12
CA ALA A 105 -6.65 1.35 -0.99
C ALA A 105 -5.39 1.41 -0.13
N LEU A 106 -5.57 1.25 1.18
CA LEU A 106 -4.51 1.22 2.18
C LEU A 106 -4.89 0.21 3.26
N GLY A 107 -4.07 -0.81 3.44
CA GLY A 107 -4.41 -1.92 4.34
C GLY A 107 -3.19 -2.70 4.80
N GLY A 108 -3.31 -3.38 5.94
CA GLY A 108 -2.27 -4.26 6.45
C GLY A 108 -2.80 -5.20 7.52
N SER A 109 -2.05 -6.27 7.77
CA SER A 109 -2.38 -7.27 8.80
C SER A 109 -2.36 -6.67 10.22
N GLY A 110 -3.19 -7.24 11.11
CA GLY A 110 -3.41 -6.81 12.49
C GLY A 110 -2.19 -7.00 13.41
N GLY A 111 -1.15 -6.20 13.19
CA GLY A 111 0.05 -6.07 14.04
C GLY A 111 0.85 -4.81 13.72
N LEU A 112 0.35 -3.97 12.82
CA LEU A 112 1.09 -2.91 12.16
C LEU A 112 0.68 -1.50 12.62
N SER A 113 0.40 -1.30 13.91
CA SER A 113 0.29 0.06 14.47
C SER A 113 1.54 0.92 14.17
N LYS A 114 2.70 0.26 14.01
CA LYS A 114 3.97 0.88 13.58
C LYS A 114 4.00 1.27 12.10
N PHE A 115 3.29 0.57 11.21
CA PHE A 115 3.18 0.94 9.78
C PHE A 115 2.45 2.26 9.62
N TRP A 116 1.32 2.42 10.31
CA TRP A 116 0.55 3.66 10.30
C TRP A 116 1.37 4.83 10.81
N ASN A 117 2.11 4.65 11.91
CA ASN A 117 2.99 5.69 12.42
C ASN A 117 4.14 6.03 11.47
N SER A 118 4.77 5.04 10.82
CA SER A 118 5.88 5.31 9.89
C SER A 118 5.41 5.91 8.56
N PHE A 119 4.22 5.56 8.07
CA PHE A 119 3.70 6.07 6.80
C PHE A 119 3.21 7.52 6.93
N PHE A 120 2.61 7.91 8.07
CA PHE A 120 2.19 9.29 8.32
C PHE A 120 3.29 10.19 8.92
N SER A 121 4.47 9.65 9.26
CA SER A 121 5.61 10.43 9.78
C SER A 121 6.70 10.71 8.73
N ALA A 122 6.53 10.24 7.49
CA ALA A 122 7.42 10.50 6.35
C ALA A 122 6.85 11.62 5.48
#